data_AF-A0A2I1G8V5-F1
#
_entry.id   AF-A0A2I1G8V5-F1
#
_cell.length_a   1.000
_cell.length_b   1.000
_cell.length_c   1.000
_cell.angle_alpha   90.00
_cell.angle_beta   90.00
_cell.angle_gamma   90.00
#
_symmetry.space_group_name_H-M   'P 1'
#
loop_
_entity.id
_entity.type
_entity.pdbx_description
1 polymer ?
#
loop_
_entity_poly.entity_id
_entity_poly.type
_entity_poly.pdbx_seq_one_letter_code
_entity_poly.pdbx_strand_id
1 'polypeptide(L)'
;MASSSNNNLDNQIQWFKDGVTGGYINYYNYTEFNNIKAIGYGAFSNVRQATWKNSNTVVALKSFSNNGLIMKEIINEIKLLHRVSFHTNIIKFFGITERKSRYAGFYLIKNQIY
;
A
#
# COMPACT_ATOMS: atom_id res chain seq x y z
N MET A 1 -11.48 9.77 -29.04
CA MET A 1 -10.20 9.18 -28.58
C MET A 1 -10.13 9.15 -27.06
N ALA A 2 -10.91 8.27 -26.40
CA ALA A 2 -10.96 8.13 -24.94
C ALA A 2 -10.85 6.65 -24.48
N SER A 3 -10.40 5.75 -25.36
CA SER A 3 -10.35 4.30 -25.09
C SER A 3 -8.98 3.81 -24.61
N SER A 4 -7.89 4.52 -24.89
CA SER A 4 -6.53 4.07 -24.55
C SER A 4 -6.15 4.26 -23.08
N SER A 5 -6.68 5.29 -22.40
CA SER A 5 -6.38 5.58 -20.99
C SER A 5 -7.10 4.65 -20.00
N ASN A 6 -8.35 4.27 -20.29
CA ASN A 6 -9.12 3.35 -19.44
C ASN A 6 -8.56 1.93 -19.52
N ASN A 7 -8.26 1.45 -20.73
CA ASN A 7 -7.73 0.10 -20.93
C ASN A 7 -6.42 -0.14 -20.17
N ASN A 8 -5.56 0.87 -20.04
CA ASN A 8 -4.30 0.74 -19.31
C ASN A 8 -4.51 0.66 -17.78
N LEU A 9 -5.38 1.51 -17.22
CA LEU A 9 -5.68 1.46 -15.79
C LEU A 9 -6.37 0.15 -15.41
N ASP A 10 -7.31 -0.32 -16.23
CA ASP A 10 -8.03 -1.59 -16.01
C ASP A 10 -7.06 -2.78 -16.00
N ASN A 11 -6.11 -2.81 -16.94
CA ASN A 11 -5.06 -3.84 -16.96
C ASN A 11 -4.16 -3.79 -15.71
N GLN A 12 -3.84 -2.59 -15.22
CA GLN A 12 -3.06 -2.44 -13.99
C GLN A 12 -3.84 -2.93 -12.76
N ILE A 13 -5.13 -2.59 -12.68
CA ILE A 13 -6.03 -3.07 -11.62
C ILE A 13 -6.13 -4.59 -11.66
N GLN A 14 -6.24 -5.18 -12.86
CA GLN A 14 -6.30 -6.64 -13.00
C GLN A 14 -4.99 -7.29 -12.53
N TRP A 15 -3.83 -6.78 -12.97
CA TRP A 15 -2.52 -7.24 -12.49
C TRP A 15 -2.41 -7.20 -10.96
N PHE A 16 -2.93 -6.14 -10.33
CA PHE A 16 -2.92 -6.04 -8.87
C PHE A 16 -3.82 -7.10 -8.23
N LYS A 17 -5.05 -7.29 -8.73
CA LYS A 17 -5.98 -8.31 -8.22
C LYS A 17 -5.39 -9.70 -8.36
N ASP A 18 -4.78 -10.00 -9.49
CA ASP A 18 -4.12 -11.28 -9.76
C ASP A 18 -2.90 -11.46 -8.84
N GLY A 19 -2.12 -10.40 -8.62
CA GLY A 19 -0.98 -10.40 -7.71
C GLY A 19 -1.39 -10.70 -6.27
N VAL A 20 -2.50 -10.15 -5.80
CA VAL A 20 -3.06 -10.44 -4.46
C VAL A 20 -3.62 -11.86 -4.39
N THR A 21 -4.43 -12.25 -5.37
CA THR A 21 -5.09 -13.58 -5.40
C THR A 21 -4.07 -14.71 -5.55
N GLY A 22 -3.02 -14.48 -6.34
CA GLY A 22 -1.92 -15.44 -6.55
C GLY A 22 -0.87 -15.43 -5.45
N GLY A 23 -0.99 -14.60 -4.41
CA GLY A 23 -0.06 -14.55 -3.28
C GLY A 23 1.29 -13.86 -3.57
N TYR A 24 1.43 -13.19 -4.70
CA TYR A 24 2.63 -12.37 -5.02
C TYR A 24 2.66 -11.05 -4.25
N ILE A 25 1.49 -10.55 -3.86
CA ILE A 25 1.32 -9.38 -3.01
C ILE A 25 0.60 -9.85 -1.75
N ASN A 26 1.31 -9.86 -0.62
CA ASN A 26 0.69 -10.24 0.65
C ASN A 26 -0.43 -9.27 1.02
N TYR A 27 -1.59 -9.81 1.39
CA TYR A 27 -2.72 -9.05 1.91
C TYR A 27 -2.95 -9.41 3.37
N TYR A 28 -3.07 -8.40 4.22
CA TYR A 28 -3.30 -8.57 5.66
C TYR A 28 -4.59 -7.88 6.08
N ASN A 29 -5.27 -8.45 7.08
CA ASN A 29 -6.49 -7.85 7.58
C ASN A 29 -6.15 -6.56 8.35
N TYR A 30 -6.87 -5.47 8.06
CA TYR A 30 -6.64 -4.19 8.72
C TYR A 30 -6.80 -4.29 10.25
N THR A 31 -7.60 -5.24 10.73
CA THR A 31 -7.80 -5.49 12.16
C THR A 31 -6.56 -6.06 12.86
N GLU A 32 -5.54 -6.50 12.13
CA GLU A 32 -4.25 -6.93 12.69
C GLU A 32 -3.38 -5.77 13.19
N PHE A 33 -3.73 -4.53 12.83
CA PHE A 33 -3.00 -3.34 13.20
C PHE A 33 -3.72 -2.56 14.31
N ASN A 34 -2.99 -2.18 15.34
CA ASN A 34 -3.50 -1.38 16.46
C ASN A 34 -2.60 -0.15 16.71
N ASN A 35 -2.98 0.67 17.71
CA ASN A 35 -2.22 1.87 18.11
C ASN A 35 -1.91 2.81 16.93
N ILE A 36 -2.87 2.97 16.03
CA ILE A 36 -2.69 3.66 14.75
C ILE A 36 -2.65 5.18 14.97
N LYS A 37 -1.49 5.80 14.75
CA LYS A 37 -1.31 7.27 14.85
C LYS A 37 -0.71 7.84 13.58
N ALA A 38 -1.15 9.03 13.17
CA ALA A 38 -0.52 9.72 12.06
C ALA A 38 0.88 10.21 12.47
N ILE A 39 1.86 10.05 11.58
CA ILE A 39 3.25 10.45 11.82
C ILE A 39 3.84 11.30 10.69
N GLY A 40 3.15 11.39 9.55
CA GLY A 40 3.61 12.17 8.42
C GLY A 40 2.49 12.46 7.43
N TYR A 41 2.49 13.69 6.92
CA TYR A 41 1.57 14.17 5.90
C TYR A 41 2.42 14.71 4.76
N GLY A 42 2.37 14.03 3.62
CA GLY A 42 2.95 14.51 2.37
C GLY A 42 1.85 15.07 1.46
N ALA A 43 2.25 15.76 0.40
CA ALA A 43 1.30 16.34 -0.57
C ALA A 43 0.32 15.30 -1.16
N PHE A 44 0.80 14.07 -1.36
CA PHE A 44 0.04 13.00 -2.02
C PHE A 44 -0.16 11.75 -1.16
N SER A 45 0.38 11.73 0.06
CA SER A 45 0.34 10.53 0.89
C SER A 45 0.32 10.84 2.38
N ASN A 46 -0.35 10.00 3.13
CA ASN A 46 -0.38 10.03 4.59
C ASN A 46 0.31 8.79 5.14
N VAL A 47 1.13 8.97 6.17
CA VAL A 47 1.84 7.88 6.84
C VAL A 47 1.34 7.79 8.27
N ARG A 48 0.91 6.59 8.65
CA ARG A 48 0.47 6.26 10.00
C ARG A 48 1.36 5.17 10.57
N GLN A 49 1.85 5.36 11.79
CA GLN A 49 2.47 4.28 12.55
C GLN A 49 1.37 3.36 13.07
N ALA A 50 1.62 2.05 13.08
CA ALA A 50 0.78 1.07 13.76
C ALA A 50 1.65 -0.04 14.38
N THR A 51 1.11 -0.72 15.38
CA THR A 51 1.71 -1.94 15.93
C THR A 51 0.95 -3.15 15.38
N TRP A 52 1.70 -4.13 14.87
CA TRP A 52 1.16 -5.38 14.35
C TRP A 52 0.91 -6.36 15.53
N LYS A 53 -0.35 -6.75 15.72
CA LYS A 53 -0.85 -7.47 16.91
C LYS A 53 -0.06 -8.72 17.30
N ASN A 54 0.45 -9.49 16.34
CA ASN A 54 1.03 -10.80 16.61
C ASN A 54 2.55 -10.77 16.88
N SER A 55 3.23 -9.66 16.57
CA SER A 55 4.68 -9.59 16.60
C SER A 55 5.23 -8.41 17.39
N ASN A 56 4.36 -7.57 17.96
CA ASN A 56 4.72 -6.25 18.51
C ASN A 56 5.56 -5.40 17.55
N THR A 57 5.55 -5.73 16.26
CA THR A 57 6.37 -5.05 15.26
C THR A 57 5.69 -3.73 14.91
N VAL A 58 6.47 -2.67 14.96
CA VAL A 58 6.03 -1.34 14.56
C VAL A 58 6.20 -1.19 13.05
N VAL A 59 5.12 -0.81 12.36
CA VAL A 59 5.07 -0.66 10.91
C VAL A 59 4.53 0.71 10.51
N ALA A 60 4.87 1.14 9.30
CA ALA A 60 4.28 2.28 8.65
C ALA A 60 3.17 1.83 7.68
N LEU A 61 1.97 2.37 7.89
CA LEU A 61 0.82 2.27 6.99
C LEU A 61 0.77 3.54 6.14
N LYS A 62 1.19 3.44 4.88
CA LYS A 62 1.16 4.56 3.92
C LYS A 62 -0.11 4.47 3.07
N SER A 63 -0.91 5.53 3.03
CA SER A 63 -2.03 5.70 2.12
C SER A 63 -1.81 6.90 1.20
N PHE A 64 -2.58 6.96 0.11
CA PHE A 64 -2.51 8.03 -0.89
C PHE A 64 -3.78 8.87 -0.88
N SER A 65 -3.65 10.14 -1.24
CA SER A 65 -4.76 11.10 -1.28
C SER A 65 -5.73 10.79 -2.43
N ASN A 66 -7.03 10.98 -2.19
CA ASN A 66 -8.10 10.55 -3.11
C ASN A 66 -8.32 11.52 -4.28
N ASN A 67 -7.49 11.38 -5.32
CA ASN A 67 -7.58 12.17 -6.55
C ASN A 67 -8.01 11.31 -7.76
N GLY A 68 -8.68 10.17 -7.53
CA GLY A 68 -9.09 9.24 -8.60
C GLY A 68 -7.98 8.36 -9.18
N LEU A 69 -6.71 8.61 -8.82
CA LEU A 69 -5.53 7.88 -9.30
C LEU A 69 -4.84 7.02 -8.23
N ILE A 70 -5.42 6.88 -7.03
CA ILE A 70 -4.84 6.14 -5.89
C ILE A 70 -4.31 4.77 -6.34
N MET A 71 -5.09 4.03 -7.13
CA MET A 71 -4.75 2.68 -7.51
C MET A 71 -3.49 2.60 -8.38
N LYS A 72 -3.34 3.56 -9.30
CA LYS A 72 -2.14 3.69 -10.14
C LYS A 72 -0.91 3.99 -9.28
N GLU A 73 -1.05 4.87 -8.29
CA GLU A 73 0.06 5.22 -7.38
C GLU A 73 0.49 4.03 -6.53
N ILE A 74 -0.48 3.29 -5.96
CA ILE A 74 -0.23 2.05 -5.22
C ILE A 74 0.53 1.04 -6.08
N ILE A 75 0.05 0.77 -7.29
CA ILE A 75 0.64 -0.21 -8.20
C ILE A 75 2.07 0.21 -8.60
N ASN A 76 2.28 1.49 -8.91
CA ASN A 76 3.59 2.00 -9.26
C ASN A 76 4.58 1.87 -8.10
N GLU A 77 4.15 2.18 -6.87
CA GLU A 77 5.01 2.08 -5.70
C GLU A 77 5.35 0.62 -5.36
N ILE A 78 4.40 -0.31 -5.50
CA ILE A 78 4.66 -1.76 -5.35
C ILE A 78 5.68 -2.23 -6.39
N LYS A 79 5.49 -1.87 -7.67
CA LYS A 79 6.44 -2.24 -8.74
C LYS A 79 7.83 -1.68 -8.50
N LEU A 80 7.93 -0.43 -8.03
CA LEU A 80 9.21 0.19 -7.68
C LEU A 80 9.89 -0.57 -6.54
N LEU A 81 9.19 -0.78 -5.42
CA LEU A 81 9.74 -1.49 -4.26
C LEU A 81 10.18 -2.90 -4.63
N HIS A 82 9.43 -3.60 -5.48
CA HIS A 82 9.82 -4.94 -5.95
C HIS A 82 11.10 -4.93 -6.79
N ARG A 83 11.29 -3.91 -7.65
CA ARG A 83 12.50 -3.77 -8.47
C ARG A 83 13.75 -3.48 -7.66
N VAL A 84 13.60 -2.77 -6.54
CA VAL A 84 14.74 -2.30 -5.73
C VAL A 84 14.89 -3.05 -4.40
N SER A 85 14.06 -4.07 -4.14
CA SER A 85 13.99 -4.77 -2.85
C SER A 85 15.26 -5.54 -2.43
N PHE A 86 16.22 -5.70 -3.34
CA PHE A 86 17.44 -6.48 -3.11
C PHE A 86 18.49 -5.75 -2.23
N HIS A 87 18.35 -4.43 -2.02
CA HIS A 87 19.27 -3.68 -1.17
C HIS A 87 18.79 -3.61 0.29
N THR A 88 19.70 -3.84 1.24
CA THR A 88 19.43 -3.82 2.68
C THR A 88 18.99 -2.45 3.22
N ASN A 89 19.37 -1.36 2.54
CA ASN A 89 19.04 0.01 2.93
C ASN A 89 17.71 0.50 2.37
N ILE A 90 17.00 -0.36 1.63
CA ILE A 90 15.72 -0.02 1.02
C ILE A 90 14.58 -0.40 1.96
N ILE A 91 13.54 0.44 1.97
CA ILE A 91 12.32 0.21 2.72
C ILE A 91 11.77 -1.18 2.39
N LYS A 92 11.66 -2.03 3.41
CA LYS A 92 11.02 -3.34 3.30
C LYS A 92 9.53 -3.14 3.13
N PHE A 93 9.02 -3.71 2.05
CA PHE A 93 7.60 -3.83 1.76
C PHE A 93 7.10 -5.17 2.29
N PHE A 94 6.10 -5.13 3.16
CA PHE A 94 5.51 -6.35 3.73
C PHE A 94 4.28 -6.81 2.96
N GLY A 95 3.49 -5.87 2.44
CA GLY A 95 2.24 -6.16 1.75
C GLY A 95 1.27 -4.99 1.82
N ILE A 96 -0.01 -5.29 1.64
CA ILE A 96 -1.09 -4.31 1.65
C ILE A 96 -2.14 -4.67 2.71
N THR A 97 -2.93 -3.67 3.09
CA THR A 97 -4.16 -3.87 3.85
C THR A 97 -5.23 -2.90 3.40
N GLU A 98 -6.49 -3.28 3.52
CA GLU A 98 -7.64 -2.45 3.17
C GLU A 98 -8.50 -2.18 4.41
N ARG A 99 -8.74 -0.89 4.69
CA ARG A 99 -9.72 -0.51 5.71
C ARG A 99 -11.08 -0.37 5.05
N LYS A 100 -12.01 -1.26 5.35
CA LYS A 100 -13.42 -1.16 4.90
C LYS A 100 -14.23 -0.36 5.93
N SER A 101 -14.24 0.96 5.81
CA SER A 101 -15.07 1.85 6.66
C SER A 101 -15.63 3.01 5.83
N ARG A 102 -16.30 3.99 6.46
CA ARG A 102 -16.77 5.22 5.77
C ARG A 102 -15.67 5.94 4.98
N TYR A 103 -14.41 5.72 5.34
CA TYR A 103 -13.23 6.14 4.57
C TYR A 103 -12.48 4.89 4.11
N ALA A 104 -13.04 4.20 3.12
CA ALA A 104 -12.42 3.00 2.56
C ALA A 104 -11.11 3.35 1.87
N GLY A 105 -10.06 2.56 2.10
CA GLY A 105 -8.76 2.83 1.50
C GLY A 105 -7.75 1.73 1.72
N PHE A 106 -6.87 1.57 0.72
CA PHE A 106 -5.72 0.69 0.76
C PHE A 106 -4.53 1.38 1.43
N TYR A 107 -3.73 0.59 2.13
CA TYR A 107 -2.49 1.01 2.76
C TYR A 107 -1.38 0.06 2.33
N LEU A 108 -0.20 0.62 2.04
CA LEU A 108 1.05 -0.12 1.93
C LEU A 108 1.63 -0.31 3.33
N ILE A 109 1.98 -1.55 3.68
CA ILE A 109 2.61 -1.91 4.95
C ILE A 109 4.12 -1.98 4.73
N LYS A 110 4.86 -1.16 5.47
CA LYS A 110 6.30 -0.99 5.32
C LYS A 110 7.01 -0.99 6.67
N ASN A 111 8.31 -1.28 6.68
CA ASN A 111 9.10 -0.98 7.87
C ASN A 111 9.17 0.54 8.08
N GLN A 112 9.21 0.96 9.34
CA GLN A 112 9.32 2.36 9.69
C GLN A 112 10.78 2.83 9.57
N ILE A 113 11.00 3.98 8.95
CA ILE A 113 12.30 4.66 8.92
C ILE A 113 12.10 6.01 9.61
N TYR A 114 13.00 6.34 10.55
CA TYR A 114 13.12 7.64 11.19
C TYR A 114 14.03 8.55 10.36
#